data_AF-A0A968HZA4-F1
#
_entry.id   AF-A0A968HZA4-F1
#
_cell.length_a   1.000
_cell.length_b   1.000
_cell.length_c   1.000
_cell.angle_alpha   90.00
_cell.angle_beta   90.00
_cell.angle_gamma   90.00
#
_symmetry.space_group_name_H-M   'P 1'
#
loop_
_entity.id
_entity.type
_entity.pdbx_description
1 polymer ?
#
loop_
_entity_poly.entity_id
_entity_poly.type
_entity_poly.pdbx_seq_one_letter_code
_entity_poly.pdbx_strand_id
1 'polypeptide(L)'
;MTIFDPRGFGKHVYDALTKVRGNRSKDDPITKKQKSMAKELYTYLSTWGLMRLKAEELILKDGREEPVKKFFECLEEISGKSNLNLESLKNLDFDEYLGLTGLSLEIAREFSFWVSAIYHDVSGED
;
A
#
# COMPACT_ATOMS: atom_id res chain seq x y z
N MET A 1 -0.62 -22.77 14.64
CA MET A 1 -1.70 -21.77 14.61
C MET A 1 -1.05 -20.41 14.83
N THR A 2 -0.77 -19.67 13.77
CA THR A 2 -0.32 -18.27 13.88
C THR A 2 -1.52 -17.44 14.31
N ILE A 3 -1.42 -16.81 15.47
CA ILE A 3 -2.45 -15.90 15.98
C ILE A 3 -2.48 -14.71 15.02
N PHE A 4 -3.65 -14.42 14.45
CA PHE A 4 -3.90 -13.19 13.70
C PHE A 4 -3.67 -12.02 14.67
N ASP A 5 -2.53 -11.35 14.57
CA ASP A 5 -2.25 -10.14 15.34
C ASP A 5 -2.40 -8.92 14.43
N PRO A 6 -3.54 -8.20 14.50
CA PRO A 6 -3.75 -7.01 13.69
C PRO A 6 -2.70 -5.91 13.99
N ARG A 7 -2.04 -5.95 15.16
CA ARG A 7 -0.95 -5.02 15.51
C ARG A 7 0.33 -5.31 14.72
N GLY A 8 0.47 -6.50 14.16
CA GLY A 8 1.55 -6.85 13.25
C GLY A 8 1.49 -6.01 11.97
N PHE A 9 0.31 -5.86 11.38
CA PHE A 9 0.14 -5.13 10.11
C PHE A 9 0.59 -3.68 10.23
N GLY A 10 0.17 -3.00 11.30
CA GLY A 10 0.53 -1.60 11.55
C GLY A 10 2.05 -1.39 11.58
N LYS A 11 2.82 -2.34 12.13
CA LYS A 11 4.29 -2.25 12.13
C LYS A 11 4.88 -2.35 10.72
N HIS A 12 4.48 -3.35 9.94
CA HIS A 12 4.99 -3.51 8.56
C HIS A 12 4.69 -2.28 7.72
N VAL A 13 3.46 -1.75 7.83
CA VAL A 13 3.02 -0.56 7.10
C VAL A 13 3.75 0.69 7.57
N TYR A 14 3.91 0.88 8.88
CA TYR A 14 4.67 2.01 9.44
C TYR A 14 6.12 2.01 8.92
N ASP A 15 6.79 0.86 8.97
CA ASP A 15 8.17 0.71 8.51
C ASP A 15 8.27 0.98 6.99
N ALA A 16 7.31 0.46 6.21
CA ALA A 16 7.24 0.67 4.77
C ALA A 16 7.05 2.16 4.41
N LEU A 17 6.09 2.83 5.04
CA LEU A 17 5.83 4.26 4.81
C LEU A 17 6.98 5.16 5.26
N THR A 18 7.64 4.82 6.38
CA THR A 18 8.82 5.55 6.86
C THR A 18 9.96 5.45 5.84
N LYS A 19 10.17 4.27 5.23
CA LYS A 19 11.14 4.09 4.14
C LYS A 19 10.75 4.90 2.90
N VAL A 20 9.47 4.96 2.53
CA VAL A 20 8.99 5.79 1.40
C VAL A 20 9.25 7.27 1.68
N ARG A 21 8.88 7.76 2.87
CA ARG A 21 9.05 9.15 3.29
C ARG A 21 10.51 9.57 3.24
N GLY A 22 11.40 8.69 3.73
CA GLY A 22 12.84 8.92 3.80
C GLY A 22 13.20 10.28 4.41
N ASN A 23 14.28 10.88 3.92
CA ASN A 23 14.77 12.18 4.38
C ASN A 23 14.43 13.33 3.41
N ARG A 24 13.41 13.15 2.55
CA ARG A 24 13.01 14.18 1.57
C ARG A 24 12.49 15.43 2.28
N SER A 25 12.60 16.59 1.62
CA SER A 25 12.02 17.82 2.15
C SER A 25 10.50 17.71 2.22
N LYS A 26 9.89 18.33 3.23
CA LYS A 26 8.43 18.47 3.33
C LYS A 26 7.80 19.25 2.17
N ASP A 27 8.61 20.05 1.49
CA ASP A 27 8.21 20.88 0.35
C ASP A 27 8.48 20.18 -1.00
N ASP A 28 9.08 18.98 -0.98
CA ASP A 28 9.34 18.21 -2.20
C ASP A 28 8.02 17.74 -2.84
N PRO A 29 7.75 18.10 -4.12
CA PRO A 29 6.57 17.63 -4.84
C PRO A 29 6.40 16.12 -4.85
N ILE A 30 7.50 15.35 -4.85
CA ILE A 30 7.45 13.87 -4.80
C ILE A 30 6.88 13.41 -3.46
N THR A 31 7.31 14.01 -2.36
CA THR A 31 6.82 13.67 -1.01
C THR A 31 5.32 13.92 -0.87
N LYS A 32 4.81 15.01 -1.46
CA LYS A 32 3.37 15.30 -1.48
C LYS A 32 2.58 14.27 -2.30
N LYS A 33 3.09 13.90 -3.48
CA LYS A 33 2.51 12.85 -4.33
C LYS A 33 2.50 11.49 -3.61
N GLN A 34 3.57 11.15 -2.89
CA GLN A 34 3.65 9.92 -2.10
C GLN A 34 2.61 9.90 -0.97
N LYS A 35 2.47 11.02 -0.25
CA LYS A 35 1.45 11.20 0.79
C LYS A 35 0.04 10.96 0.26
N SER A 36 -0.35 11.66 -0.82
CA SER A 36 -1.69 11.53 -1.42
C SER A 36 -1.92 10.10 -1.89
N MET A 37 -0.97 9.52 -2.63
CA MET A 37 -1.11 8.15 -3.13
C MET A 37 -1.29 7.13 -2.01
N ALA A 38 -0.48 7.20 -0.95
CA ALA A 38 -0.60 6.32 0.21
C ALA A 38 -1.92 6.51 0.97
N LYS A 39 -2.40 7.75 1.09
CA LYS A 39 -3.68 8.10 1.74
C LYS A 39 -4.87 7.50 0.99
N GLU A 40 -4.81 7.47 -0.33
CA GLU A 40 -5.92 7.10 -1.23
C GLU A 40 -6.00 5.60 -1.56
N LEU A 41 -5.00 4.80 -1.19
CA LEU A 41 -4.96 3.35 -1.48
C LEU A 41 -6.24 2.61 -1.08
N TYR A 42 -6.77 2.89 0.11
CA TYR A 42 -8.00 2.23 0.58
C TYR A 42 -9.18 2.53 -0.35
N THR A 43 -9.43 3.82 -0.61
CA THR A 43 -10.52 4.28 -1.50
C THR A 43 -10.36 3.70 -2.90
N TYR A 44 -9.14 3.69 -3.43
CA TYR A 44 -8.85 3.12 -4.73
C TYR A 44 -9.18 1.62 -4.76
N LEU A 45 -8.66 0.84 -3.80
CA LEU A 45 -8.89 -0.61 -3.74
C LEU A 45 -10.36 -0.95 -3.55
N SER A 46 -11.09 -0.22 -2.70
CA SER A 46 -12.52 -0.45 -2.50
C SER A 46 -13.36 -0.17 -3.75
N THR A 47 -12.86 0.69 -4.65
CA THR A 47 -13.58 1.08 -5.88
C THR A 47 -13.20 0.20 -7.06
N TRP A 48 -11.91 -0.11 -7.21
CA TRP A 48 -11.36 -0.67 -8.44
C TRP A 48 -10.73 -2.06 -8.28
N GLY A 49 -10.45 -2.46 -7.05
CA GLY A 49 -9.89 -3.78 -6.73
C GLY A 49 -8.38 -3.92 -6.96
N LEU A 50 -7.85 -5.03 -6.43
CA LEU A 50 -6.43 -5.33 -6.35
C LEU A 50 -5.75 -5.49 -7.72
N MET A 51 -6.41 -6.18 -8.65
CA MET A 51 -5.88 -6.40 -10.00
C MET A 51 -5.58 -5.08 -10.73
N ARG A 52 -6.49 -4.10 -10.63
CA ARG A 52 -6.30 -2.81 -11.29
C ARG A 52 -5.18 -2.01 -10.65
N LEU A 53 -5.09 -2.01 -9.32
CA LEU A 53 -3.98 -1.36 -8.62
C LEU A 53 -2.62 -1.94 -9.06
N LYS A 54 -2.52 -3.27 -9.21
CA LYS A 54 -1.29 -3.92 -9.68
C LYS A 54 -0.92 -3.51 -11.11
N ALA A 55 -1.92 -3.31 -11.97
CA ALA A 55 -1.69 -2.83 -13.32
C ALA A 55 -1.21 -1.38 -13.32
N GLU A 56 -1.81 -0.52 -12.47
CA GLU A 56 -1.43 0.88 -12.36
C GLU A 56 -0.01 1.07 -11.81
N GLU A 57 0.44 0.21 -10.88
CA GLU A 57 1.81 0.21 -10.38
C GLU A 57 2.86 0.25 -11.51
N LEU A 58 2.61 -0.43 -12.63
CA LEU A 58 3.54 -0.51 -13.77
C LEU A 58 3.69 0.82 -14.52
N ILE A 59 2.63 1.63 -14.52
CA ILE A 59 2.55 2.89 -15.28
C ILE A 59 2.74 4.12 -14.40
N LEU A 60 2.59 4.00 -13.08
CA LEU A 60 2.86 5.09 -12.15
C LEU A 60 4.31 5.56 -12.26
N LYS A 61 4.46 6.88 -12.13
CA LYS A 61 5.72 7.63 -12.18
C LYS A 61 5.66 8.80 -11.19
N ASP A 62 6.80 9.46 -11.04
CA ASP A 62 7.04 10.63 -10.18
C ASP A 62 6.91 10.33 -8.68
N GLY A 63 7.29 9.12 -8.28
CA GLY A 63 7.30 8.66 -6.90
C GLY A 63 5.95 8.15 -6.38
N ARG A 64 4.87 8.24 -7.17
CA ARG A 64 3.56 7.63 -6.83
C ARG A 64 3.62 6.10 -6.86
N GLU A 65 4.53 5.54 -7.63
CA GLU A 65 4.79 4.10 -7.67
C GLU A 65 5.32 3.56 -6.35
N GLU A 66 6.02 4.38 -5.54
CA GLU A 66 6.72 3.89 -4.35
C GLU A 66 5.77 3.44 -3.23
N PRO A 67 4.72 4.20 -2.85
CA PRO A 67 3.68 3.69 -1.94
C PRO A 67 3.01 2.40 -2.43
N VAL A 68 2.74 2.29 -3.73
CA VAL A 68 2.05 1.13 -4.30
C VAL A 68 2.95 -0.11 -4.28
N LYS A 69 4.23 0.02 -4.65
CA LYS A 69 5.22 -1.06 -4.51
C LYS A 69 5.32 -1.55 -3.07
N LYS A 70 5.46 -0.63 -2.13
CA LYS A 70 5.58 -0.93 -0.71
C LYS A 70 4.32 -1.53 -0.12
N PHE A 71 3.16 -1.15 -0.65
CA PHE A 71 1.89 -1.82 -0.36
C PHE A 71 1.92 -3.30 -0.79
N PHE A 72 2.35 -3.60 -2.03
CA PHE A 72 2.45 -4.99 -2.50
C PHE A 72 3.51 -5.79 -1.73
N GLU A 73 4.65 -5.19 -1.38
CA GLU A 73 5.65 -5.83 -0.51
C GLU A 73 5.04 -6.21 0.86
N CYS A 74 4.28 -5.30 1.49
CA CYS A 74 3.58 -5.61 2.75
C CYS A 74 2.57 -6.75 2.55
N LEU A 75 1.82 -6.73 1.44
CA LEU A 75 0.85 -7.77 1.13
C LEU A 75 1.53 -9.13 0.95
N GLU A 76 2.67 -9.18 0.27
CA GLU A 76 3.45 -10.41 0.10
C GLU A 76 3.95 -10.95 1.43
N GLU A 77 4.56 -10.09 2.25
CA GLU A 77 5.08 -10.46 3.57
C GLU A 77 3.97 -10.99 4.50
N ILE A 78 2.83 -10.30 4.54
CA ILE A 78 1.75 -10.63 5.47
C ILE A 78 0.94 -11.83 5.00
N SER A 79 0.67 -11.93 3.69
CA SER A 79 -0.09 -13.07 3.13
C SER A 79 0.76 -14.34 3.04
N GLY A 80 2.08 -14.22 3.07
CA GLY A 80 3.01 -15.31 2.79
C GLY A 80 3.06 -15.72 1.32
N LYS A 81 2.39 -14.98 0.41
CA LYS A 81 2.47 -15.19 -1.04
C LYS A 81 3.54 -14.28 -1.62
N SER A 82 4.55 -14.84 -2.26
CA SER A 82 5.60 -14.08 -2.97
C SER A 82 5.24 -13.84 -4.44
N ASN A 83 5.84 -12.81 -5.04
CA ASN A 83 5.75 -12.50 -6.47
C ASN A 83 4.32 -12.20 -6.94
N LEU A 84 3.57 -11.40 -6.17
CA LEU A 84 2.24 -10.89 -6.52
C LEU A 84 2.34 -9.92 -7.70
N ASN A 85 2.31 -10.50 -8.91
CA ASN A 85 2.27 -9.81 -10.18
C ASN A 85 0.93 -10.06 -10.90
N LEU A 86 0.71 -9.40 -12.04
CA LEU A 86 -0.55 -9.53 -12.77
C LEU A 86 -0.88 -10.96 -13.19
N GLU A 87 0.14 -11.75 -13.54
CA GLU A 87 -0.05 -13.15 -13.93
C GLU A 87 -0.39 -14.01 -12.71
N SER A 88 0.34 -13.86 -11.61
CA SER A 88 0.08 -14.62 -10.38
C SER A 88 -1.31 -14.31 -9.82
N LEU A 89 -1.73 -13.04 -9.83
CA LEU A 89 -3.06 -12.63 -9.37
C LEU A 89 -4.19 -13.22 -10.24
N LYS A 90 -3.96 -13.36 -11.56
CA LYS A 90 -4.96 -13.95 -12.48
C LYS A 90 -5.10 -15.45 -12.29
N ASN A 91 -4.05 -16.11 -11.80
CA ASN A 91 -4.01 -17.55 -11.60
C ASN A 91 -4.49 -17.99 -10.22
N LEU A 92 -4.82 -17.04 -9.32
CA LEU A 92 -5.47 -17.36 -8.05
C LEU A 92 -6.88 -17.88 -8.29
N ASP A 93 -7.31 -18.84 -7.48
CA ASP A 93 -8.72 -19.20 -7.45
C ASP A 93 -9.58 -18.08 -6.81
N PHE A 94 -10.90 -18.27 -6.86
CA PHE A 94 -11.85 -17.28 -6.37
C PHE A 94 -11.67 -16.97 -4.88
N ASP A 95 -11.49 -18.00 -4.04
CA ASP A 95 -11.41 -17.86 -2.59
C ASP A 95 -10.07 -17.23 -2.19
N GLU A 96 -8.98 -17.63 -2.83
CA GLU A 96 -7.66 -17.05 -2.64
C GLU A 96 -7.64 -15.56 -3.02
N TYR A 97 -8.21 -15.22 -4.19
CA TYR A 97 -8.26 -13.84 -4.65
C TYR A 97 -9.15 -12.97 -3.73
N LEU A 98 -10.28 -13.50 -3.28
CA LEU A 98 -11.17 -12.81 -2.36
C LEU A 98 -10.51 -12.59 -0.99
N GLY A 99 -9.85 -13.61 -0.44
CA GLY A 99 -9.11 -13.52 0.81
C GLY A 99 -7.97 -12.50 0.73
N LEU A 100 -7.21 -12.51 -0.38
CA LEU A 100 -6.14 -11.54 -0.62
C LEU A 100 -6.68 -10.12 -0.79
N THR A 101 -7.85 -9.95 -1.41
CA THR A 101 -8.53 -8.66 -1.54
C THR A 101 -8.97 -8.13 -0.17
N GLY A 102 -9.52 -8.98 0.69
CA GLY A 102 -9.87 -8.61 2.08
C GLY A 102 -8.65 -8.14 2.86
N LEU A 103 -7.55 -8.90 2.80
CA LEU A 103 -6.29 -8.52 3.44
C LEU A 103 -5.72 -7.20 2.87
N SER A 104 -5.82 -7.02 1.56
CA SER A 104 -5.39 -5.80 0.86
C SER A 104 -6.10 -4.56 1.38
N LEU A 105 -7.41 -4.65 1.62
CA LEU A 105 -8.20 -3.54 2.17
C LEU A 105 -7.77 -3.20 3.61
N GLU A 106 -7.48 -4.19 4.44
CA GLU A 106 -7.00 -3.96 5.81
C GLU A 106 -5.60 -3.34 5.83
N ILE A 107 -4.67 -3.81 4.98
CA ILE A 107 -3.34 -3.18 4.82
C ILE A 107 -3.50 -1.74 4.31
N ALA A 108 -4.34 -1.49 3.32
CA ALA A 108 -4.55 -0.15 2.78
C ALA A 108 -5.16 0.82 3.81
N ARG A 109 -6.02 0.31 4.71
CA ARG A 109 -6.53 1.11 5.84
C ARG A 109 -5.41 1.53 6.78
N GLU A 110 -4.48 0.64 7.10
CA GLU A 110 -3.29 0.98 7.89
C GLU A 110 -2.42 2.03 7.17
N PHE A 111 -2.30 1.95 5.84
CA PHE A 111 -1.59 2.99 5.07
C PHE A 111 -2.24 4.36 5.27
N SER A 112 -3.56 4.46 5.08
CA SER A 112 -4.30 5.71 5.30
C SER A 112 -4.16 6.24 6.73
N PHE A 113 -4.12 5.35 7.74
CA PHE A 113 -3.93 5.72 9.13
C PHE A 113 -2.53 6.29 9.39
N TRP A 114 -1.48 5.54 9.06
CA TRP A 114 -0.09 5.90 9.38
C TRP A 114 0.47 7.05 8.55
N VAL A 115 -0.06 7.30 7.35
CA VAL A 115 0.32 8.46 6.52
C VAL A 115 0.16 9.77 7.30
N SER A 116 -0.91 9.91 8.07
CA SER A 116 -1.17 11.11 8.87
C SER A 116 -0.07 11.39 9.90
N ALA A 117 0.48 10.33 10.51
CA ALA A 117 1.55 10.43 11.49
C ALA A 117 2.92 10.62 10.85
N ILE A 118 3.21 9.91 9.75
CA ILE A 118 4.54 9.91 9.11
C ILE A 118 4.77 11.16 8.26
N TYR A 119 3.71 11.70 7.65
CA TYR A 119 3.73 12.89 6.79
C TYR A 119 3.13 14.11 7.51
N HIS A 120 3.22 14.14 8.85
CA HIS A 120 2.62 15.17 9.69
C HIS A 120 3.14 16.59 9.39
N ASP A 121 4.36 16.70 8.86
CA ASP A 121 5.04 17.95 8.52
C ASP A 121 4.83 18.39 7.06
N VAL A 122 4.26 17.50 6.23
CA VAL A 122 4.07 17.72 4.80
C VAL A 122 2.73 18.40 4.55
N SER A 123 2.80 19.64 4.07
CA SER A 123 1.63 20.51 3.87
C SER A 123 1.20 20.58 2.39
N GLY A 124 -0.11 20.46 2.12
CA GLY A 124 -0.77 20.64 0.80
C GLY A 124 -1.09 19.34 0.04
N GLU A 125 -2.00 19.32 -0.95
CA GLU A 125 -3.30 19.98 -1.08
C GLU A 125 -4.33 18.90 -0.70
N ASP A 126 -5.16 19.10 0.32
CA ASP A 126 -6.40 18.32 0.43
C ASP A 126 -7.43 18.88 -0.55
#